data_AF-A0A183JVX6-F1
#
_entry.id   AF-A0A183JVX6-F1
#
_cell.length_a   1.000
_cell.length_b   1.000
_cell.length_c   1.000
_cell.angle_alpha   90.00
_cell.angle_beta   90.00
_cell.angle_gamma   90.00
#
_symmetry.space_group_name_H-M   'P 1'
#
loop_
_entity.id
_entity.type
_entity.pdbx_description
1 polymer ?
#
loop_
_entity_poly.entity_id
_entity_poly.type
_entity_poly.pdbx_seq_one_letter_code
_entity_poly.pdbx_strand_id
1 'polypeptide(L)' 'MLYDQVTPLPNVWKANISDIQECAAKTDWFVDTSLSVEEAWSVFNGKFSLGTSPFIPYLVPRRPNNSPP' A
#
# COMPACT_ATOMS: atom_id res chain seq x y z
N MET A 1 -1.12 33.92 27.09
CA MET A 1 -1.74 33.56 25.80
C MET A 1 -1.59 32.07 25.64
N LEU A 2 -2.69 31.33 25.75
CA LEU A 2 -2.71 29.87 25.61
C LEU A 2 -2.64 29.61 24.11
N TYR A 3 -1.48 29.16 23.61
CA TYR A 3 -1.38 28.73 22.23
C TYR A 3 -2.25 27.48 22.10
N ASP A 4 -3.34 27.59 21.35
CA ASP A 4 -4.08 26.43 20.86
C ASP A 4 -3.05 25.49 20.24
N GLN A 5 -2.83 24.34 20.89
CA GLN A 5 -2.11 23.24 20.29
C GLN A 5 -2.99 22.73 19.16
N VAL A 6 -2.83 23.33 17.98
CA VAL A 6 -3.39 22.79 16.74
C VAL A 6 -2.68 21.46 16.51
N THR A 7 -3.31 20.37 16.94
CA THR A 7 -2.88 19.03 16.57
C THR A 7 -2.96 18.97 15.04
N PRO A 8 -1.83 18.82 14.33
CA PRO A 8 -1.88 18.78 12.88
C PRO A 8 -2.77 17.61 12.47
N LEU A 9 -3.79 17.90 11.67
CA LEU A 9 -4.66 16.86 11.12
C LEU A 9 -3.74 15.82 10.46
N PRO A 10 -3.81 14.53 10.85
CA PRO A 10 -2.92 13.52 10.31
C PRO A 10 -3.07 13.53 8.80
N ASN A 11 -1.97 13.85 8.11
CA ASN A 11 -1.97 13.89 6.66
C ASN A 11 -2.22 12.45 6.20
N VAL A 12 -3.45 12.16 5.80
CA VAL A 12 -3.89 10.85 5.27
C VAL A 12 -3.11 10.46 4.00
N TRP A 13 -2.39 11.41 3.40
CA TRP A 13 -1.48 11.19 2.27
C TRP A 13 -0.02 10.95 2.68
N LYS A 14 0.31 11.04 3.97
CA LYS A 14 1.65 10.77 4.46
C LYS A 14 1.83 9.27 4.60
N ALA A 15 2.43 8.67 3.57
CA ALA A 15 2.88 7.29 3.62
C ALA A 15 3.85 7.11 4.81
N ASN A 16 3.61 6.10 5.64
CA ASN A 16 4.57 5.73 6.68
C ASN A 16 5.70 4.91 6.04
N ILE A 17 6.75 5.60 5.62
CA ILE A 17 7.89 4.99 4.92
C ILE A 17 8.54 3.88 5.74
N SER A 18 8.63 4.04 7.07
CA SER A 18 9.22 3.03 7.95
C SER A 18 8.39 1.74 7.96
N ASP A 19 7.07 1.84 8.09
CA ASP A 19 6.20 0.67 8.08
C ASP A 19 6.20 -0.02 6.71
N ILE A 20 6.24 0.76 5.61
CA ILE A 20 6.41 0.21 4.25
C ILE A 20 7.72 -0.56 4.13
N GLN A 21 8.82 0.00 4.63
CA GLN A 21 10.13 -0.65 4.62
C GLN A 21 10.14 -1.93 5.45
N GLU A 22 9.51 -1.93 6.64
CA GLU A 22 9.38 -3.11 7.49
C GLU A 22 8.56 -4.21 6.80
N CYS A 23 7.42 -3.85 6.20
CA CYS A 23 6.61 -4.79 5.44
C CYS A 23 7.34 -5.33 4.21
N ALA A 24 8.08 -4.48 3.50
CA ALA A 24 8.90 -4.91 2.37
C ALA A 24 10.00 -5.88 2.80
N ALA A 25 10.66 -5.63 3.92
CA ALA A 25 11.70 -6.52 4.44
C ALA A 25 11.16 -7.91 4.83
N LYS A 26 9.90 -8.00 5.26
CA LYS A 26 9.24 -9.28 5.64
C LYS A 26 8.60 -10.01 4.46
N THR A 27 8.46 -9.35 3.32
CA THR A 27 7.85 -9.94 2.13
C THR A 27 8.87 -10.80 1.40
N ASP A 28 8.51 -12.04 1.08
CA ASP A 28 9.29 -12.85 0.15
C ASP A 28 9.11 -12.29 -1.26
N TRP A 29 10.16 -11.69 -1.83
CA TRP A 29 10.16 -11.10 -3.18
C TRP A 29 10.54 -12.08 -4.28
N PHE A 30 10.70 -13.37 -3.96
CA PHE A 30 11.06 -14.36 -4.97
C PHE A 30 10.01 -14.42 -6.10
N VAL A 31 10.46 -14.28 -7.34
CA VAL A 31 9.65 -14.50 -8.54
C VAL A 31 10.37 -15.56 -9.35
N ASP A 32 9.65 -16.65 -9.65
CA ASP A 32 10.20 -17.77 -10.38
C ASP A 32 10.47 -17.36 -11.84
N THR A 33 11.73 -17.41 -12.24
CA THR A 33 12.19 -17.04 -13.58
C THR A 33 11.86 -18.08 -14.65
N SER A 34 11.35 -19.26 -14.26
CA SER A 34 10.86 -20.27 -15.20
C SER A 34 9.44 -20.00 -15.69
N LEU A 35 8.71 -19.06 -15.05
CA LEU A 35 7.40 -18.61 -15.47
C LEU A 35 7.46 -17.75 -16.74
N SER A 36 6.33 -17.65 -17.43
CA SER A 36 6.17 -16.62 -18.47
C SER A 36 6.30 -15.21 -17.87
N VAL A 37 6.63 -14.23 -18.72
CA VAL A 37 6.76 -12.83 -18.29
C VAL A 37 5.45 -12.33 -17.68
N GLU A 38 4.32 -12.72 -18.25
CA GLU A 38 2.98 -12.33 -17.82
C GLU A 38 2.64 -12.91 -16.45
N GLU A 39 2.96 -14.18 -16.21
CA GLU A 39 2.75 -14.85 -14.93
C GLU A 39 3.67 -14.26 -13.85
N ALA A 40 4.95 -14.10 -14.15
CA ALA A 40 5.92 -13.46 -13.26
C ALA A 40 5.50 -12.03 -12.88
N TRP A 41 5.00 -11.27 -13.86
CA TRP A 41 4.47 -9.91 -13.65
C TRP A 41 3.22 -9.90 -12.78
N SER A 42 2.30 -10.86 -12.97
CA SER A 42 1.10 -11.01 -12.14
C SER A 42 1.46 -11.32 -10.68
N VAL A 43 2.39 -12.26 -10.46
CA VAL A 43 2.89 -12.63 -9.13
C VAL A 43 3.54 -11.44 -8.44
N PHE A 44 4.40 -10.71 -9.16
CA PHE A 44 5.03 -9.50 -8.65
C PHE A 44 3.99 -8.45 -8.23
N ASN A 45 3.00 -8.15 -9.07
CA ASN A 45 1.94 -7.19 -8.74
C ASN A 45 1.11 -7.59 -7.52
N GLY A 46 0.85 -8.90 -7.35
CA GLY A 46 0.20 -9.42 -6.15
C GLY A 46 1.01 -9.15 -4.87
N LYS A 47 2.31 -9.46 -4.90
CA LYS A 47 3.23 -9.23 -3.78
C LYS A 47 3.42 -7.74 -3.48
N PHE A 48 3.59 -6.92 -4.52
CA PHE A 48 3.67 -5.47 -4.42
C PHE A 48 2.42 -4.87 -3.78
N SER A 49 1.23 -5.29 -4.25
CA SER A 49 -0.04 -4.84 -3.67
C SER A 49 -0.16 -5.24 -2.21
N LEU A 50 0.22 -6.47 -1.84
CA LEU A 50 0.19 -6.92 -0.44
C LEU A 50 1.08 -6.06 0.48
N GLY A 51 2.30 -5.75 0.04
CA GLY A 51 3.26 -4.96 0.81
C GLY A 51 2.95 -3.46 0.89
N THR A 52 2.18 -2.93 -0.07
CA THR A 52 1.93 -1.48 -0.19
C THR A 52 0.49 -1.06 0.08
N SER A 53 -0.49 -1.95 -0.12
CA SER A 53 -1.92 -1.68 0.07
C SER A 53 -2.28 -1.11 1.45
N PRO A 54 -1.71 -1.60 2.58
CA PRO A 54 -2.00 -1.01 3.89
C PRO A 54 -1.53 0.45 4.04
N PHE A 55 -0.60 0.89 3.20
CA PHE A 55 0.11 2.16 3.34
C PHE A 55 -0.14 3.14 2.18
N ILE A 56 -0.72 2.66 1.08
CA ILE A 56 -1.05 3.44 -0.12
C ILE A 56 -2.55 3.33 -0.38
N PRO A 57 -3.37 4.24 0.19
CA PRO A 57 -4.83 4.12 0.24
C PRO A 57 -5.56 4.09 -1.11
N TYR A 58 -4.88 4.45 -2.20
CA TYR A 58 -5.43 4.50 -3.57
C TYR A 58 -5.09 3.26 -4.42
N LEU A 59 -4.21 2.36 -3.93
CA LEU A 59 -3.93 1.08 -4.61
C LEU A 59 -4.95 0.00 -4.26
N VAL A 60 -5.71 0.18 -3.17
CA VAL A 60 -6.91 -0.62 -2.89
C VAL A 60 -7.99 -0.17 -3.86
N PRO A 61 -8.54 -1.04 -4.72
CA PRO A 61 -9.71 -0.71 -5.51
C PRO A 61 -10.85 -0.34 -4.56
N ARG A 62 -11.13 0.95 -4.43
CA ARG A 62 -12.30 1.39 -3.67
C ARG A 62 -13.51 0.97 -4.47
N ARG A 63 -14.41 0.19 -3.84
CA ARG A 63 -15.73 -0.09 -4.40
C ARG A 63 -16.31 1.25 -4.86
N PRO A 64 -16.85 1.36 -6.10
CA PRO A 64 -17.46 2.59 -6.53
C PRO A 64 -18.52 3.00 -5.51
N ASN A 65 -18.43 4.24 -5.01
CA ASN A 65 -19.40 4.84 -4.09
C ASN A 65 -20.82 4.92 -4.69
N ASN A 66 -21.00 4.47 -5.94
CA ASN A 66 -22.27 4.42 -6.67
C ASN A 66 -22.99 3.07 -6.53
N SER A 67 -22.56 2.20 -5.60
CA SER A 67 -23.31 0.97 -5.30
C SER A 67 -24.58 1.36 -4.54
N PRO A 68 -25.79 1.01 -5.02
CA PRO A 68 -27.00 1.26 -4.24
C PRO A 68 -26.96 0.44 -2.92
N PRO A 69 -27.62 0.94 -1.85
CA PRO A 69 -27.68 0.28 -0.55
C PRO A 69 -28.31 -1.11 -0.60
#